data_AF-W7N7V8-F1
#
_entry.id   AF-W7N7V8-F1
#
_cell.length_a   1.000
_cell.length_b   1.000
_cell.length_c   1.000
_cell.angle_alpha   90.00
_cell.angle_beta   90.00
_cell.angle_gamma   90.00
#
_symmetry.space_group_name_H-M   'P 1'
#
loop_
_entity.id
_entity.type
_entity.pdbx_description
1 polymer ?
#
loop_
_entity_poly.entity_id
_entity_poly.type
_entity_poly.pdbx_seq_one_letter_code
_entity_poly.pdbx_strand_id
1 'polypeptide(L)'
;MLAHSFLASLALAALSIASPVTRAEGSCTNPVVRKEWRELTSAEKTEYLRAAVCLRNLPKKAYEAIDEVTTRMDDLVYTHFTLNEDIHFVANFLPWHRWYVQLHEDLLRDECDFKGVQPYWDWTIDADKNDVVNSPLFDPKTGFGGDAKLTGSDVPGFKRCVVDGPFANTNLTLAMGWPDMNTPGNRLHCFTREFNGGLGKDEDGNQILGDMQASAYNSRVMDTIYSFDNYHAMSDMLEGLPHAQIHSIIFGDMGPATSPNEPLFFLHHANVDRVWAKWQGRNATRLADYTGFNDRNKWISADITDGMPVMRLADKEPVVKDYMDTRAGPLCYTYSSM
;
A
#
# COMPACT_ATOMS: atom_id res chain seq x y z
N MET A 1 -59.63 26.20 37.43
CA MET A 1 -58.55 26.81 36.64
C MET A 1 -57.32 25.93 36.80
N LEU A 2 -56.86 25.35 35.68
CA LEU A 2 -55.85 24.29 35.61
C LEU A 2 -54.44 24.85 35.87
N ALA A 3 -53.78 24.39 36.94
CA ALA A 3 -52.36 24.61 37.16
C ALA A 3 -51.55 23.62 36.32
N HIS A 4 -50.75 24.13 35.39
CA HIS A 4 -49.83 23.36 34.56
C HIS A 4 -48.54 23.09 35.34
N SER A 5 -48.26 21.82 35.65
CA SER A 5 -46.97 21.37 36.18
C SER A 5 -45.98 21.20 35.04
N PHE A 6 -44.95 22.04 34.99
CA PHE A 6 -43.78 21.83 34.14
C PHE A 6 -42.86 20.77 34.78
N LEU A 7 -42.75 19.61 34.14
CA LEU A 7 -41.72 18.61 34.44
C LEU A 7 -40.43 19.06 33.73
N ALA A 8 -39.44 19.49 34.50
CA ALA A 8 -38.09 19.73 34.02
C ALA A 8 -37.35 18.40 33.89
N SER A 9 -37.17 17.92 32.67
CA SER A 9 -36.33 16.76 32.35
C SER A 9 -34.86 17.15 32.52
N LEU A 10 -34.23 16.75 33.63
CA LEU A 10 -32.77 16.79 33.74
C LEU A 10 -32.19 15.72 32.81
N ALA A 11 -31.65 16.14 31.67
CA ALA A 11 -30.78 15.29 30.87
C ALA A 11 -29.46 15.11 31.63
N LEU A 12 -29.23 13.92 32.19
CA LEU A 12 -27.88 13.53 32.62
C LEU A 12 -27.02 13.40 31.36
N ALA A 13 -26.16 14.38 31.12
CA ALA A 13 -25.03 14.20 30.22
C ALA A 13 -24.11 13.14 30.85
N ALA A 14 -24.14 11.93 30.33
CA ALA A 14 -23.14 10.92 30.64
C ALA A 14 -21.81 11.40 30.05
N LEU A 15 -20.97 12.02 30.89
CA LEU A 15 -19.56 12.18 30.60
C LEU A 15 -18.96 10.78 30.54
N SER A 16 -18.81 10.23 29.33
CA SER A 16 -17.98 9.05 29.14
C SER A 16 -16.55 9.48 29.46
N ILE A 17 -16.06 9.09 30.62
CA ILE A 17 -14.64 9.19 30.94
C ILE A 17 -13.97 8.16 30.04
N ALA A 18 -13.48 8.61 28.87
CA ALA A 18 -12.67 7.77 28.00
C ALA A 18 -11.44 7.36 28.81
N SER A 19 -11.39 6.09 29.22
CA SER A 19 -10.18 5.53 29.80
C SER A 19 -9.05 5.71 28.78
N PRO A 20 -7.87 6.24 29.18
CA PRO A 20 -6.76 6.37 28.25
C PRO A 20 -6.43 4.97 27.73
N VAL A 21 -6.62 4.75 26.43
CA VAL A 21 -6.22 3.52 25.78
C VAL A 21 -4.70 3.44 25.90
N THR A 22 -4.23 2.43 26.64
CA THR A 22 -2.80 2.21 26.83
C THR A 22 -2.20 1.71 25.51
N ARG A 23 -1.34 2.56 24.92
CA ARG A 23 -0.57 2.28 23.71
C ARG A 23 0.42 1.12 23.95
N ALA A 24 0.88 0.47 22.88
CA ALA A 24 1.96 -0.50 22.96
C ALA A 24 3.13 -0.01 23.84
N GLU A 25 3.57 -0.87 24.74
CA GLU A 25 4.71 -0.60 25.62
C GLU A 25 6.02 -0.64 24.83
N GLY A 26 6.95 0.28 25.15
CA GLY A 26 8.29 0.32 24.56
C GLY A 26 8.45 1.40 23.48
N SER A 27 9.31 2.39 23.77
CA SER A 27 9.82 3.34 22.78
C SER A 27 10.99 2.69 22.04
N CYS A 28 10.94 2.66 20.72
CA CYS A 28 12.08 2.33 19.86
C CYS A 28 13.18 3.37 20.09
N THR A 29 14.34 2.92 20.55
CA THR A 29 15.48 3.79 20.91
C THR A 29 16.44 4.04 19.75
N ASN A 30 16.47 3.16 18.76
CA ASN A 30 17.34 3.27 17.59
C ASN A 30 16.58 2.88 16.31
N PRO A 31 15.67 3.73 15.81
CA PRO A 31 14.88 3.42 14.64
C PRO A 31 15.75 3.36 13.38
N VAL A 32 15.53 2.37 12.53
CA VAL A 32 16.12 2.35 11.20
C VAL A 32 15.49 3.45 10.33
N VAL A 33 16.23 3.99 9.36
CA VAL A 33 15.72 5.03 8.47
C VAL A 33 15.39 4.41 7.13
N ARG A 34 14.10 4.31 6.80
CA ARG A 34 13.61 4.00 5.44
C ARG A 34 13.94 5.16 4.52
N LYS A 35 14.60 4.87 3.40
CA LYS A 35 15.17 5.86 2.48
C LYS A 35 14.35 6.00 1.22
N GLU A 36 14.34 7.20 0.65
CA GLU A 36 13.80 7.41 -0.69
C GLU A 36 14.70 6.69 -1.70
N TRP A 37 14.14 6.16 -2.80
CA TRP A 37 14.91 5.36 -3.76
C TRP A 37 16.19 6.04 -4.27
N ARG A 38 16.20 7.37 -4.44
CA ARG A 38 17.36 8.13 -4.94
C ARG A 38 18.44 8.35 -3.89
N GLU A 39 18.12 8.15 -2.62
CA GLU A 39 19.09 8.25 -1.52
C GLU A 39 19.89 6.95 -1.35
N LEU A 40 19.42 5.84 -1.91
CA LEU A 40 20.12 4.57 -1.91
C LEU A 40 21.33 4.64 -2.85
N THR A 41 22.45 4.11 -2.38
CA THR A 41 23.60 3.79 -3.22
C THR A 41 23.25 2.70 -4.24
N SER A 42 24.03 2.59 -5.32
CA SER A 42 23.85 1.50 -6.29
C SER A 42 23.90 0.11 -5.65
N ALA A 43 24.75 -0.08 -4.64
CA ALA A 43 24.86 -1.35 -3.92
C ALA A 43 23.59 -1.66 -3.11
N GLU A 44 23.03 -0.66 -2.41
CA GLU A 44 21.76 -0.82 -1.67
C GLU A 44 20.60 -1.13 -2.62
N LYS A 45 20.53 -0.48 -3.79
CA LYS A 45 19.52 -0.77 -4.83
C LYS A 45 19.64 -2.21 -5.34
N THR A 46 20.86 -2.63 -5.71
CA THR A 46 21.11 -4.00 -6.16
C THR A 46 20.71 -5.02 -5.10
N GLU A 47 21.01 -4.75 -3.82
CA GLU A 47 20.69 -5.66 -2.73
C GLU A 47 19.18 -5.77 -2.47
N TYR A 48 18.43 -4.66 -2.52
CA TYR A 48 16.97 -4.70 -2.42
C TYR A 48 16.34 -5.48 -3.58
N LEU A 49 16.77 -5.21 -4.82
CA LEU A 49 16.24 -5.89 -6.01
C LEU A 49 16.55 -7.40 -5.98
N ARG A 50 17.76 -7.79 -5.54
CA ARG A 50 18.13 -9.20 -5.32
C ARG A 50 17.20 -9.87 -4.32
N ALA A 51 16.97 -9.24 -3.17
CA ALA A 51 16.09 -9.80 -2.13
C ALA A 51 14.65 -9.93 -2.62
N ALA A 52 14.12 -8.92 -3.31
CA ALA A 52 12.76 -8.94 -3.85
C ALA A 52 12.57 -10.02 -4.94
N VAL A 53 13.57 -10.22 -5.81
CA VAL A 53 13.58 -11.34 -6.77
C VAL A 53 13.68 -12.69 -6.05
N CYS A 54 14.49 -12.79 -4.99
CA CYS A 54 14.56 -13.99 -4.17
C CYS A 54 13.20 -14.35 -3.58
N LEU A 55 12.52 -13.41 -2.93
CA LEU A 55 11.24 -13.66 -2.26
C LEU A 55 10.17 -14.12 -3.27
N ARG A 56 10.17 -13.54 -4.47
CA ARG A 56 9.28 -13.96 -5.55
C ARG A 56 9.50 -15.39 -6.02
N ASN A 57 10.72 -15.93 -5.89
CA ASN A 57 11.05 -17.28 -6.35
C ASN A 57 11.02 -18.34 -5.23
N LEU A 58 10.84 -17.95 -3.98
CA LEU A 58 10.66 -18.90 -2.89
C LEU A 58 9.29 -19.61 -3.03
N PRO A 59 9.18 -20.89 -2.64
CA PRO A 59 7.92 -21.62 -2.68
C PRO A 59 6.91 -21.06 -1.66
N LYS A 60 5.61 -21.14 -1.97
CA LYS A 60 4.54 -20.79 -1.02
C LYS A 60 4.71 -21.47 0.34
N LYS A 61 4.16 -20.85 1.38
CA LYS A 61 4.19 -21.36 2.76
C LYS A 61 2.83 -21.26 3.45
N ALA A 62 2.02 -20.26 3.13
CA ALA A 62 0.78 -20.00 3.88
C ALA A 62 -0.42 -20.81 3.35
N TYR A 63 -0.48 -21.04 2.03
CA TYR A 63 -1.64 -21.64 1.37
C TYR A 63 -1.31 -22.96 0.65
N GLU A 64 -0.82 -23.96 1.39
CA GLU A 64 -0.45 -25.28 0.83
C GLU A 64 -1.57 -25.91 -0.02
N ALA A 65 -2.83 -25.77 0.42
CA ALA A 65 -4.00 -26.37 -0.22
C ALA A 65 -4.57 -25.60 -1.43
N ILE A 66 -3.97 -24.48 -1.83
CA ILE A 66 -4.43 -23.66 -2.96
C ILE A 66 -3.41 -23.78 -4.09
N ASP A 67 -3.75 -24.52 -5.14
CA ASP A 67 -2.82 -24.86 -6.23
C ASP A 67 -2.33 -23.63 -7.00
N GLU A 68 -3.18 -22.60 -7.10
CA GLU A 68 -2.91 -21.31 -7.74
C GLU A 68 -1.79 -20.50 -7.08
N VAL A 69 -1.69 -20.62 -5.76
CA VAL A 69 -0.64 -19.98 -4.96
C VAL A 69 0.59 -20.85 -5.13
N THR A 70 1.67 -20.32 -5.71
CA THR A 70 2.86 -21.12 -6.02
C THR A 70 4.12 -20.62 -5.31
N THR A 71 4.20 -19.33 -5.08
CA THR A 71 5.37 -18.66 -4.51
C THR A 71 5.08 -18.00 -3.16
N ARG A 72 6.13 -17.60 -2.45
CA ARG A 72 6.00 -16.76 -1.25
C ARG A 72 5.32 -15.44 -1.55
N MET A 73 5.56 -14.85 -2.72
CA MET A 73 4.85 -13.64 -3.14
C MET A 73 3.37 -13.91 -3.42
N ASP A 74 3.00 -15.09 -3.93
CA ASP A 74 1.60 -15.43 -4.12
C ASP A 74 0.84 -15.52 -2.79
N ASP A 75 1.48 -15.94 -1.70
CA ASP A 75 0.85 -15.92 -0.36
C ASP A 75 0.41 -14.48 0.00
N LEU A 76 1.27 -13.51 -0.29
CA LEU A 76 1.03 -12.10 -0.05
C LEU A 76 -0.08 -11.56 -0.96
N VAL A 77 0.01 -11.85 -2.25
CA VAL A 77 -0.95 -11.41 -3.28
C VAL A 77 -2.34 -11.99 -3.01
N TYR A 78 -2.44 -13.28 -2.72
CA TYR A 78 -3.70 -13.95 -2.45
C TYR A 78 -4.41 -13.36 -1.22
N THR A 79 -3.64 -13.06 -0.18
CA THR A 79 -4.20 -12.46 1.05
C THR A 79 -4.73 -11.06 0.80
N HIS A 80 -3.94 -10.20 0.15
CA HIS A 80 -4.34 -8.83 -0.19
C HIS A 80 -5.60 -8.82 -1.07
N PHE A 81 -5.62 -9.68 -2.09
CA PHE A 81 -6.77 -9.87 -2.95
C PHE A 81 -8.01 -10.30 -2.17
N THR A 82 -7.89 -11.33 -1.32
CA THR A 82 -9.04 -11.92 -0.61
C THR A 82 -9.62 -10.94 0.41
N LEU A 83 -8.77 -10.12 1.04
CA LEU A 83 -9.17 -9.12 2.02
C LEU A 83 -9.51 -7.76 1.41
N ASN A 84 -9.60 -7.65 0.08
CA ASN A 84 -9.71 -6.36 -0.61
C ASN A 84 -10.80 -5.43 -0.04
N GLU A 85 -11.97 -5.97 0.32
CA GLU A 85 -13.07 -5.18 0.89
C GLU A 85 -12.90 -4.85 2.38
N ASP A 86 -12.04 -5.58 3.10
CA ASP A 86 -11.75 -5.42 4.53
C ASP A 86 -10.54 -4.50 4.80
N ILE A 87 -9.82 -4.11 3.75
CA ILE A 87 -8.58 -3.33 3.85
C ILE A 87 -8.57 -2.08 2.95
N HIS A 88 -9.61 -1.86 2.13
CA HIS A 88 -9.73 -0.67 1.27
C HIS A 88 -11.04 0.07 1.50
N PHE A 89 -10.97 1.40 1.49
CA PHE A 89 -12.06 2.34 1.76
C PHE A 89 -12.76 2.07 3.09
N VAL A 90 -11.94 1.67 4.07
CA VAL A 90 -12.28 1.39 5.46
C VAL A 90 -11.17 1.94 6.34
N ALA A 91 -11.45 2.14 7.64
CA ALA A 91 -10.49 2.69 8.58
C ALA A 91 -9.19 1.87 8.62
N ASN A 92 -9.28 0.56 8.43
CA ASN A 92 -8.16 -0.37 8.50
C ASN A 92 -7.11 -0.19 7.38
N PHE A 93 -7.38 0.61 6.33
CA PHE A 93 -6.49 0.79 5.18
C PHE A 93 -5.04 1.12 5.56
N LEU A 94 -4.80 2.20 6.31
CA LEU A 94 -3.44 2.62 6.64
C LEU A 94 -2.70 1.68 7.62
N PRO A 95 -3.28 1.27 8.77
CA PRO A 95 -2.57 0.38 9.70
C PRO A 95 -2.32 -1.00 9.09
N TRP A 96 -3.25 -1.55 8.30
CA TRP A 96 -3.06 -2.84 7.65
C TRP A 96 -1.93 -2.78 6.62
N HIS A 97 -1.90 -1.76 5.77
CA HIS A 97 -0.82 -1.61 4.77
C HIS A 97 0.53 -1.29 5.42
N ARG A 98 0.56 -0.57 6.54
CA ARG A 98 1.78 -0.39 7.36
C ARG A 98 2.32 -1.73 7.85
N TRP A 99 1.46 -2.57 8.43
CA TRP A 99 1.83 -3.93 8.84
C TRP A 99 2.29 -4.77 7.65
N TYR A 100 1.58 -4.69 6.52
CA TYR A 100 1.88 -5.48 5.32
C TYR A 100 3.25 -5.12 4.70
N VAL A 101 3.61 -3.83 4.67
CA VAL A 101 4.95 -3.39 4.26
C VAL A 101 6.02 -3.85 5.24
N GLN A 102 5.75 -3.82 6.56
CA GLN A 102 6.67 -4.37 7.56
C GLN A 102 6.86 -5.89 7.38
N LEU A 103 5.77 -6.64 7.17
CA LEU A 103 5.83 -8.08 6.90
C LEU A 103 6.67 -8.38 5.66
N HIS A 104 6.49 -7.62 4.56
CA HIS A 104 7.32 -7.78 3.38
C HIS A 104 8.81 -7.55 3.69
N GLU A 105 9.14 -6.47 4.42
CA GLU A 105 10.51 -6.20 4.85
C GLU A 105 11.09 -7.35 5.71
N ASP A 106 10.32 -7.88 6.66
CA ASP A 106 10.73 -8.99 7.52
C ASP A 106 10.99 -10.26 6.69
N LEU A 107 10.14 -10.57 5.71
CA LEU A 107 10.34 -11.71 4.81
C LEU A 107 11.59 -11.57 3.94
N LEU A 108 11.88 -10.36 3.45
CA LEU A 108 13.13 -10.10 2.74
C LEU A 108 14.35 -10.38 3.64
N ARG A 109 14.28 -9.98 4.92
CA ARG A 109 15.37 -10.16 5.90
C ARG A 109 15.57 -11.63 6.27
N ASP A 110 14.47 -12.29 6.62
CA ASP A 110 14.50 -13.60 7.25
C ASP A 110 14.67 -14.73 6.23
N GLU A 111 14.12 -14.58 5.03
CA GLU A 111 14.08 -15.65 4.02
C GLU A 111 14.98 -15.37 2.81
N CYS A 112 15.41 -14.13 2.64
CA CYS A 112 16.27 -13.70 1.54
C CYS A 112 17.57 -13.00 1.98
N ASP A 113 17.89 -13.03 3.28
CA ASP A 113 19.11 -12.47 3.88
C ASP A 113 19.30 -10.96 3.62
N PHE A 114 18.21 -10.21 3.42
CA PHE A 114 18.29 -8.77 3.20
C PHE A 114 18.78 -8.04 4.45
N LYS A 115 19.82 -7.20 4.30
CA LYS A 115 20.37 -6.39 5.40
C LYS A 115 20.08 -4.90 5.29
N GLY A 116 19.48 -4.47 4.18
CA GLY A 116 19.12 -3.08 3.94
C GLY A 116 17.90 -2.65 4.75
N VAL A 117 17.14 -1.69 4.22
CA VAL A 117 15.87 -1.18 4.78
C VAL A 117 14.85 -1.09 3.66
N GLN A 118 13.55 -1.19 3.98
CA GLN A 118 12.49 -0.97 3.00
C GLN A 118 12.59 0.46 2.42
N PRO A 119 12.80 0.62 1.10
CA PRO A 119 12.79 1.92 0.46
C PRO A 119 11.36 2.36 0.12
N TYR A 120 11.20 3.65 -0.16
CA TYR A 120 9.94 4.23 -0.61
C TYR A 120 10.11 5.04 -1.90
N TRP A 121 9.01 5.17 -2.65
CA TRP A 121 8.92 6.02 -3.84
C TRP A 121 8.18 7.31 -3.50
N ASP A 122 8.89 8.43 -3.41
CA ASP A 122 8.24 9.73 -3.33
C ASP A 122 7.81 10.20 -4.73
N TRP A 123 6.56 9.90 -5.12
CA TRP A 123 6.00 10.28 -6.43
C TRP A 123 6.02 11.78 -6.66
N THR A 124 5.96 12.59 -5.59
CA THR A 124 5.88 14.05 -5.71
C THR A 124 7.13 14.64 -6.36
N ILE A 125 8.30 14.02 -6.15
CA ILE A 125 9.58 14.46 -6.75
C ILE A 125 9.51 14.43 -8.28
N ASP A 126 8.87 13.39 -8.82
CA ASP A 126 8.72 13.20 -10.26
C ASP A 126 7.54 13.99 -10.81
N ALA A 127 6.43 13.99 -10.07
CA ALA A 127 5.20 14.69 -10.43
C ALA A 127 5.38 16.20 -10.50
N ASP A 128 6.07 16.81 -9.53
CA ASP A 128 6.32 18.26 -9.51
C ASP A 128 7.19 18.71 -10.69
N LYS A 129 7.97 17.79 -11.27
CA LYS A 129 8.78 18.02 -12.48
C LYS A 129 8.06 17.66 -13.77
N ASN A 130 6.87 17.05 -13.70
CA ASN A 130 6.18 16.40 -14.82
C ASN A 130 7.08 15.40 -15.57
N ASP A 131 7.88 14.61 -14.85
CA ASP A 131 8.91 13.72 -15.42
C ASP A 131 8.81 12.28 -14.90
N VAL A 132 7.59 11.84 -14.63
CA VAL A 132 7.30 10.54 -13.99
C VAL A 132 7.81 9.38 -14.81
N VAL A 133 7.60 9.41 -16.13
CA VAL A 133 8.06 8.37 -17.05
C VAL A 133 9.58 8.12 -17.01
N ASN A 134 10.38 9.13 -16.62
CA ASN A 134 11.83 9.02 -16.51
C ASN A 134 12.32 8.83 -15.08
N SER A 135 11.43 8.46 -14.15
CA SER A 135 11.81 8.14 -12.78
C SER A 135 12.93 7.07 -12.77
N PRO A 136 13.98 7.21 -11.93
CA PRO A 136 15.03 6.21 -11.77
C PRO A 136 14.52 4.86 -11.23
N LEU A 137 13.26 4.80 -10.77
CA LEU A 137 12.60 3.53 -10.48
C LEU A 137 12.35 2.71 -11.74
N PHE A 138 12.26 3.33 -12.92
CA PHE A 138 12.04 2.67 -14.19
C PHE A 138 13.34 2.35 -14.95
N ASP A 139 14.50 2.63 -14.32
CA ASP A 139 15.79 2.22 -14.89
C ASP A 139 15.91 0.68 -14.89
N PRO A 140 16.34 0.05 -15.99
CA PRO A 140 16.38 -1.40 -16.12
C PRO A 140 17.55 -2.07 -15.37
N LYS A 141 18.50 -1.32 -14.81
CA LYS A 141 19.67 -1.89 -14.10
C LYS A 141 19.63 -1.64 -12.60
N THR A 142 19.22 -0.43 -12.25
CA THR A 142 19.22 0.11 -10.89
C THR A 142 17.82 0.48 -10.42
N GLY A 143 16.79 0.02 -11.14
CA GLY A 143 15.37 0.15 -10.84
C GLY A 143 14.63 -1.15 -11.14
N PHE A 144 13.35 -1.02 -11.41
CA PHE A 144 12.38 -2.11 -11.57
C PHE A 144 12.02 -2.38 -13.03
N GLY A 145 12.75 -1.79 -13.98
CA GLY A 145 12.41 -1.83 -15.42
C GLY A 145 11.31 -0.83 -15.80
N GLY A 146 11.17 -0.60 -17.09
CA GLY A 146 10.24 0.39 -17.65
C GLY A 146 8.85 -0.15 -17.95
N ASP A 147 8.17 0.54 -18.88
CA ASP A 147 6.88 0.10 -19.43
C ASP A 147 7.01 -1.19 -20.23
N ALA A 148 5.95 -1.98 -20.22
CA ALA A 148 5.87 -3.23 -20.95
C ALA A 148 5.76 -3.04 -22.47
N LYS A 149 6.11 -4.08 -23.23
CA LYS A 149 6.02 -4.13 -24.71
C LYS A 149 4.97 -5.13 -25.15
N LEU A 150 4.40 -4.93 -26.34
CA LEU A 150 3.42 -5.83 -26.97
C LEU A 150 4.04 -7.17 -27.41
N THR A 151 4.48 -7.96 -26.43
CA THR A 151 5.14 -9.27 -26.60
C THR A 151 4.40 -10.38 -25.85
N GLY A 152 3.24 -10.06 -25.26
CA GLY A 152 2.44 -10.98 -24.47
C GLY A 152 1.43 -11.79 -25.29
N SER A 153 0.47 -12.39 -24.59
CA SER A 153 -0.58 -13.22 -25.20
C SER A 153 -1.73 -12.36 -25.74
N ASP A 154 -2.55 -12.90 -26.64
CA ASP A 154 -3.73 -12.21 -27.16
C ASP A 154 -4.87 -12.02 -26.14
N VAL A 155 -4.68 -12.52 -24.93
CA VAL A 155 -5.65 -12.37 -23.86
C VAL A 155 -5.75 -10.90 -23.44
N PRO A 156 -6.98 -10.35 -23.30
CA PRO A 156 -7.19 -9.02 -22.72
C PRO A 156 -6.46 -8.86 -21.38
N GLY A 157 -5.73 -7.76 -21.21
CA GLY A 157 -4.91 -7.47 -20.02
C GLY A 157 -3.47 -8.02 -20.07
N PHE A 158 -3.18 -9.04 -20.89
CA PHE A 158 -1.87 -9.72 -20.88
C PHE A 158 -1.11 -9.65 -22.20
N LYS A 159 -1.42 -8.63 -23.01
CA LYS A 159 -0.75 -8.35 -24.29
C LYS A 159 0.60 -7.69 -24.11
N ARG A 160 0.83 -7.02 -22.98
CA ARG A 160 2.05 -6.24 -22.72
C ARG A 160 2.86 -6.89 -21.60
N CYS A 161 4.07 -7.37 -21.90
CA CYS A 161 4.98 -7.93 -20.90
C CYS A 161 6.13 -6.97 -20.62
N VAL A 162 6.56 -6.90 -19.36
CA VAL A 162 7.81 -6.21 -18.99
C VAL A 162 9.00 -7.00 -19.54
N VAL A 163 9.87 -6.33 -20.30
CA VAL A 163 10.97 -6.96 -21.05
C VAL A 163 12.36 -6.60 -20.52
N ASP A 164 12.46 -5.68 -19.57
CA ASP A 164 13.70 -5.22 -18.96
C ASP A 164 13.58 -5.11 -17.43
N GLY A 165 14.70 -4.86 -16.75
CA GLY A 165 14.73 -4.88 -15.30
C GLY A 165 14.88 -6.27 -14.68
N PRO A 166 15.07 -6.33 -13.37
CA PRO A 166 15.31 -7.57 -12.63
C PRO A 166 14.09 -8.51 -12.56
N PHE A 167 12.91 -8.01 -12.91
CA PHE A 167 11.66 -8.77 -12.93
C PHE A 167 11.23 -9.14 -14.36
N ALA A 168 12.02 -8.83 -15.38
CA ALA A 168 11.76 -9.30 -16.74
C ALA A 168 11.67 -10.83 -16.79
N ASN A 169 10.80 -11.36 -17.66
CA ASN A 169 10.55 -12.80 -17.81
C ASN A 169 9.98 -13.48 -16.55
N THR A 170 9.41 -12.72 -15.62
CA THR A 170 8.65 -13.27 -14.50
C THR A 170 7.31 -13.77 -15.01
N ASN A 171 6.97 -15.01 -14.66
CA ASN A 171 5.62 -15.55 -14.84
C ASN A 171 4.87 -15.48 -13.51
N LEU A 172 3.60 -15.08 -13.57
CA LEU A 172 2.70 -14.93 -12.45
C LEU A 172 1.51 -15.87 -12.63
N THR A 173 1.01 -16.44 -11.54
CA THR A 173 -0.11 -17.40 -11.57
C THR A 173 -1.43 -16.80 -11.07
N LEU A 174 -1.36 -15.80 -10.19
CA LEU A 174 -2.50 -15.05 -9.71
C LEU A 174 -2.68 -13.79 -10.54
N ALA A 175 -3.86 -13.60 -11.13
CA ALA A 175 -4.20 -12.39 -11.87
C ALA A 175 -5.63 -11.94 -11.54
N MET A 176 -6.00 -10.75 -12.00
CA MET A 176 -7.41 -10.39 -12.13
C MET A 176 -8.17 -11.44 -12.95
N GLY A 177 -9.31 -11.88 -12.41
CA GLY A 177 -10.28 -12.70 -13.14
C GLY A 177 -10.89 -11.93 -14.30
N TRP A 178 -11.33 -12.66 -15.32
CA TRP A 178 -12.04 -12.09 -16.46
C TRP A 178 -13.23 -12.99 -16.83
N PRO A 179 -14.47 -12.46 -16.99
CA PRO A 179 -14.89 -11.05 -16.96
C PRO A 179 -15.02 -10.39 -15.56
N ASP A 180 -14.95 -11.19 -14.49
CA ASP A 180 -15.09 -10.67 -13.13
C ASP A 180 -13.73 -10.37 -12.50
N MET A 181 -13.39 -9.07 -12.48
CA MET A 181 -12.11 -8.56 -11.95
C MET A 181 -11.95 -8.74 -10.43
N ASN A 182 -13.03 -9.12 -9.72
CA ASN A 182 -13.04 -9.37 -8.28
C ASN A 182 -12.91 -10.86 -7.94
N THR A 183 -12.54 -11.70 -8.90
CA THR A 183 -12.16 -13.11 -8.65
C THR A 183 -10.67 -13.28 -8.97
N PRO A 184 -9.89 -14.06 -8.20
CA PRO A 184 -8.52 -14.35 -8.59
C PRO A 184 -8.61 -15.35 -9.75
N GLY A 185 -8.12 -14.95 -10.91
CA GLY A 185 -7.95 -15.85 -12.03
C GLY A 185 -6.70 -16.69 -11.79
N ASN A 186 -6.84 -18.02 -11.70
CA ASN A 186 -5.74 -18.95 -11.92
C ASN A 186 -5.27 -18.78 -13.36
N ARG A 187 -4.31 -17.91 -13.57
CA ARG A 187 -3.89 -17.54 -14.91
C ARG A 187 -2.40 -17.29 -14.96
N LEU A 188 -1.70 -18.26 -15.54
CA LEU A 188 -0.33 -18.07 -15.95
C LEU A 188 -0.24 -16.94 -16.97
N HIS A 189 0.52 -15.90 -16.65
CA HIS A 189 0.80 -14.77 -17.52
C HIS A 189 2.21 -14.22 -17.24
N CYS A 190 2.74 -13.45 -18.20
CA CYS A 190 3.95 -12.67 -17.94
C CYS A 190 3.63 -11.49 -17.04
N PHE A 191 4.60 -11.01 -16.27
CA PHE A 191 4.47 -9.75 -15.53
C PHE A 191 4.18 -8.58 -16.49
N THR A 192 3.13 -7.82 -16.20
CA THR A 192 2.58 -6.76 -17.05
C THR A 192 2.65 -5.38 -16.41
N ARG A 193 2.85 -4.36 -17.24
CA ARG A 193 2.65 -2.93 -16.95
C ARG A 193 1.97 -2.29 -18.14
N GLU A 194 1.33 -1.16 -17.94
CA GLU A 194 0.82 -0.36 -19.04
C GLU A 194 0.75 1.09 -18.58
N PHE A 195 1.88 1.79 -18.69
CA PHE A 195 1.97 3.18 -18.26
C PHE A 195 0.86 4.01 -18.91
N ASN A 196 0.09 4.71 -18.09
CA ASN A 196 -1.16 5.33 -18.51
C ASN A 196 -1.17 6.82 -18.22
N GLY A 197 -1.25 7.62 -19.29
CA GLY A 197 -1.40 9.08 -19.21
C GLY A 197 -2.83 9.58 -19.28
N GLY A 198 -3.82 8.70 -19.48
CA GLY A 198 -5.22 9.08 -19.69
C GLY A 198 -5.51 9.71 -21.06
N LEU A 199 -4.56 9.63 -22.00
CA LEU A 199 -4.67 10.24 -23.34
C LEU A 199 -5.07 9.25 -24.45
N GLY A 200 -5.35 8.00 -24.09
CA GLY A 200 -5.67 6.93 -25.03
C GLY A 200 -4.43 6.32 -25.69
N LYS A 201 -4.62 5.76 -26.88
CA LYS A 201 -3.58 5.03 -27.61
C LYS A 201 -3.17 5.78 -28.89
N ASP A 202 -1.90 5.65 -29.27
CA ASP A 202 -1.38 6.10 -30.56
C ASP A 202 -1.79 5.16 -31.71
N GLU A 203 -1.34 5.48 -32.92
CA GLU A 203 -1.66 4.72 -34.14
C GLU A 203 -1.15 3.26 -34.09
N ASP A 204 -0.12 2.99 -33.29
CA ASP A 204 0.48 1.67 -33.08
C ASP A 204 -0.17 0.91 -31.91
N GLY A 205 -1.18 1.50 -31.25
CA GLY A 205 -1.89 0.91 -30.12
C GLY A 205 -1.12 0.98 -28.79
N ASN A 206 -0.07 1.80 -28.70
CA ASN A 206 0.63 2.08 -27.46
C ASN A 206 -0.06 3.21 -26.68
N GLN A 207 0.01 3.17 -25.36
CA GLN A 207 -0.53 4.25 -24.54
C GLN A 207 0.25 5.54 -24.78
N ILE A 208 -0.50 6.64 -24.95
CA ILE A 208 0.08 7.98 -24.95
C ILE A 208 0.35 8.35 -23.50
N LEU A 209 1.63 8.32 -23.12
CA LEU A 209 2.05 8.41 -21.71
C LEU A 209 1.78 9.78 -21.07
N GLY A 210 1.78 10.85 -21.87
CA GLY A 210 1.59 12.22 -21.38
C GLY A 210 2.56 12.56 -20.23
N ASP A 211 2.04 13.21 -19.20
CA ASP A 211 2.72 13.48 -17.93
C ASP A 211 2.45 12.39 -16.87
N MET A 212 1.89 11.24 -17.28
CA MET A 212 1.36 10.20 -16.39
C MET A 212 0.41 10.76 -15.32
N GLN A 213 -0.40 11.77 -15.66
CA GLN A 213 -1.37 12.38 -14.75
C GLN A 213 -0.72 13.00 -13.50
N ALA A 214 0.52 13.50 -13.61
CA ALA A 214 1.33 14.05 -12.52
C ALA A 214 0.57 15.03 -11.59
N SER A 215 -0.35 15.81 -12.15
CA SER A 215 -1.16 16.77 -11.37
C SER A 215 -1.95 16.16 -10.20
N ALA A 216 -2.19 14.85 -10.24
CA ALA A 216 -3.01 14.12 -9.28
C ALA A 216 -2.23 13.59 -8.06
N TYR A 217 -0.90 13.64 -8.07
CA TYR A 217 -0.06 13.12 -6.97
C TYR A 217 1.20 13.97 -6.72
N ASN A 218 1.08 15.26 -6.99
CA ASN A 218 2.11 16.27 -6.77
C ASN A 218 2.06 16.85 -5.34
N SER A 219 3.02 17.71 -5.00
CA SER A 219 3.11 18.30 -3.65
C SER A 219 1.86 19.10 -3.24
N ARG A 220 1.12 19.70 -4.18
CA ARG A 220 -0.12 20.45 -3.88
C ARG A 220 -1.24 19.54 -3.40
N VAL A 221 -1.36 18.35 -4.00
CA VAL A 221 -2.31 17.33 -3.52
C VAL A 221 -1.92 16.90 -2.10
N MET A 222 -0.63 16.70 -1.85
CA MET A 222 -0.15 16.33 -0.52
C MET A 222 -0.41 17.42 0.53
N ASP A 223 -0.24 18.70 0.19
CA ASP A 223 -0.60 19.81 1.10
C ASP A 223 -2.07 19.76 1.53
N THR A 224 -2.95 19.35 0.62
CA THR A 224 -4.38 19.17 0.92
C THR A 224 -4.59 18.00 1.87
N ILE A 225 -3.98 16.85 1.61
CA ILE A 225 -4.05 15.66 2.48
C ILE A 225 -3.57 15.98 3.89
N TYR A 226 -2.44 16.69 4.01
CA TYR A 226 -1.89 17.03 5.31
C TYR A 226 -2.72 18.05 6.10
N SER A 227 -3.65 18.75 5.45
CA SER A 227 -4.52 19.75 6.05
C SER A 227 -5.77 19.18 6.72
N PHE A 228 -6.14 17.91 6.43
CA PHE A 228 -7.28 17.28 7.09
C PHE A 228 -7.05 17.14 8.59
N ASP A 229 -8.10 17.40 9.37
CA ASP A 229 -8.03 17.43 10.83
C ASP A 229 -8.13 16.05 11.49
N ASN A 230 -8.89 15.13 10.88
CA ASN A 230 -9.16 13.80 11.42
C ASN A 230 -8.68 12.68 10.48
N TYR A 231 -8.45 11.51 11.06
CA TYR A 231 -7.96 10.33 10.35
C TYR A 231 -8.84 9.91 9.18
N HIS A 232 -10.15 9.77 9.38
CA HIS A 232 -11.05 9.27 8.33
C HIS A 232 -11.00 10.12 7.06
N ALA A 233 -11.14 11.44 7.16
CA ALA A 233 -11.10 12.33 6.00
C ALA A 233 -9.72 12.36 5.31
N MET A 234 -8.64 12.28 6.09
CA MET A 234 -7.28 12.20 5.56
C MET A 234 -7.04 10.87 4.82
N SER A 235 -7.41 9.76 5.44
CA SER A 235 -7.25 8.41 4.88
C SER A 235 -8.06 8.23 3.62
N ASP A 236 -9.34 8.61 3.62
CA ASP A 236 -10.23 8.53 2.45
C ASP A 236 -9.68 9.35 1.27
N MET A 237 -9.21 10.58 1.53
CA MET A 237 -8.56 11.38 0.50
C MET A 237 -7.31 10.69 -0.02
N LEU A 238 -6.37 10.30 0.86
CA LEU A 238 -5.11 9.67 0.48
C LEU A 238 -5.33 8.40 -0.35
N GLU A 239 -6.29 7.56 0.04
CA GLU A 239 -6.64 6.31 -0.63
C GLU A 239 -7.24 6.54 -2.03
N GLY A 240 -8.17 7.50 -2.15
CA GLY A 240 -8.74 7.87 -3.45
C GLY A 240 -7.74 8.59 -4.35
N LEU A 241 -6.93 9.49 -3.78
CA LEU A 241 -5.90 10.27 -4.46
C LEU A 241 -4.84 10.78 -3.46
N PRO A 242 -3.56 10.39 -3.56
CA PRO A 242 -2.89 9.84 -4.75
C PRO A 242 -2.88 8.32 -4.90
N HIS A 243 -3.24 7.53 -3.88
CA HIS A 243 -3.01 6.07 -3.89
C HIS A 243 -3.61 5.38 -5.12
N ALA A 244 -4.93 5.49 -5.33
CA ALA A 244 -5.57 4.83 -6.48
C ALA A 244 -5.02 5.32 -7.83
N GLN A 245 -4.54 6.56 -7.89
CA GLN A 245 -3.97 7.11 -9.11
C GLN A 245 -2.60 6.53 -9.44
N ILE A 246 -1.74 6.27 -8.44
CA ILE A 246 -0.47 5.58 -8.70
C ILE A 246 -0.71 4.16 -9.21
N HIS A 247 -1.68 3.44 -8.62
CA HIS A 247 -2.11 2.14 -9.15
C HIS A 247 -2.55 2.24 -10.62
N SER A 248 -3.31 3.28 -10.96
CA SER A 248 -3.86 3.50 -12.30
C SER A 248 -2.82 3.90 -13.36
N ILE A 249 -1.77 4.65 -13.00
CA ILE A 249 -0.75 5.09 -13.97
C ILE A 249 0.28 4.02 -14.28
N ILE A 250 0.54 3.08 -13.36
CA ILE A 250 1.43 1.95 -13.61
C ILE A 250 0.65 0.85 -14.35
N PHE A 251 -0.61 0.62 -13.92
CA PHE A 251 -1.56 -0.34 -14.47
C PHE A 251 -0.95 -1.75 -14.64
N GLY A 252 -1.50 -2.56 -15.55
CA GLY A 252 -1.12 -3.97 -15.67
C GLY A 252 -1.34 -4.69 -14.35
N ASP A 253 -0.29 -5.34 -13.85
CA ASP A 253 -0.33 -6.05 -12.56
C ASP A 253 -0.46 -5.13 -11.36
N MET A 254 -0.21 -3.81 -11.48
CA MET A 254 -0.42 -2.84 -10.40
C MET A 254 -1.88 -2.41 -10.27
N GLY A 255 -2.72 -2.59 -11.29
CA GLY A 255 -4.12 -2.12 -11.29
C GLY A 255 -5.10 -2.89 -10.38
N PRO A 256 -5.14 -4.24 -10.41
CA PRO A 256 -6.16 -5.02 -9.70
C PRO A 256 -5.89 -5.18 -8.20
N ALA A 257 -6.81 -5.82 -7.49
CA ALA A 257 -6.60 -6.26 -6.10
C ALA A 257 -5.44 -7.27 -5.94
N THR A 258 -4.94 -7.85 -7.05
CA THR A 258 -3.67 -8.59 -7.08
C THR A 258 -2.45 -7.68 -7.25
N SER A 259 -2.57 -6.37 -6.98
CA SER A 259 -1.52 -5.35 -7.14
C SER A 259 -0.16 -5.64 -6.51
N PRO A 260 -0.04 -6.43 -5.41
CA PRO A 260 1.27 -6.83 -4.91
C PRO A 260 2.09 -7.70 -5.89
N ASN A 261 1.48 -8.16 -6.99
CA ASN A 261 2.20 -8.72 -8.13
C ASN A 261 3.22 -7.74 -8.69
N GLU A 262 2.94 -6.44 -8.68
CA GLU A 262 3.87 -5.39 -9.08
C GLU A 262 4.90 -5.13 -7.95
N PRO A 263 6.21 -5.34 -8.18
CA PRO A 263 7.23 -5.06 -7.17
C PRO A 263 7.24 -3.61 -6.63
N LEU A 264 6.84 -2.62 -7.44
CA LEU A 264 6.71 -1.23 -7.02
C LEU A 264 5.62 -1.01 -5.97
N PHE A 265 4.69 -1.96 -5.79
CA PHE A 265 3.65 -1.91 -4.75
C PHE A 265 4.23 -1.58 -3.38
N PHE A 266 5.30 -2.25 -2.96
CA PHE A 266 5.86 -2.06 -1.61
C PHE A 266 6.55 -0.71 -1.45
N LEU A 267 7.11 -0.14 -2.53
CA LEU A 267 7.69 1.21 -2.50
C LEU A 267 6.60 2.27 -2.51
N HIS A 268 5.50 1.99 -3.23
CA HIS A 268 4.30 2.80 -3.23
C HIS A 268 3.69 2.84 -1.81
N HIS A 269 3.35 1.70 -1.24
CA HIS A 269 2.75 1.65 0.09
C HIS A 269 3.69 2.09 1.22
N ALA A 270 5.02 1.96 1.08
CA ALA A 270 5.96 2.59 2.01
C ALA A 270 5.87 4.13 1.98
N ASN A 271 5.57 4.74 0.83
CA ASN A 271 5.34 6.19 0.77
C ASN A 271 3.92 6.56 1.24
N VAL A 272 2.89 5.74 0.99
CA VAL A 272 1.55 5.91 1.63
C VAL A 272 1.69 5.93 3.16
N ASP A 273 2.45 4.98 3.69
CA ASP A 273 2.75 4.90 5.12
C ASP A 273 3.53 6.13 5.63
N ARG A 274 4.54 6.58 4.88
CA ARG A 274 5.28 7.80 5.17
C ARG A 274 4.37 9.02 5.26
N VAL A 275 3.44 9.18 4.32
CA VAL A 275 2.46 10.28 4.30
C VAL A 275 1.64 10.26 5.59
N TRP A 276 1.15 9.08 5.99
CA TRP A 276 0.40 8.94 7.24
C TRP A 276 1.28 9.29 8.45
N ALA A 277 2.50 8.77 8.53
CA ALA A 277 3.44 9.07 9.60
C ALA A 277 3.76 10.58 9.70
N LYS A 278 3.90 11.29 8.56
CA LYS A 278 4.05 12.74 8.52
C LYS A 278 2.81 13.45 9.06
N TRP A 279 1.61 13.04 8.63
CA TRP A 279 0.36 13.61 9.12
C TRP A 279 0.20 13.43 10.64
N GLN A 280 0.54 12.25 11.16
CA GLN A 280 0.55 11.96 12.59
C GLN A 280 1.56 12.84 13.34
N GLY A 281 2.76 13.04 12.77
CA GLY A 281 3.81 13.88 13.36
C GLY A 281 3.46 15.37 13.48
N ARG A 282 2.42 15.86 12.80
CA ARG A 282 1.97 17.26 12.88
C ARG A 282 1.16 17.57 14.15
N ASN A 283 0.61 16.56 14.82
CA ASN A 283 -0.11 16.73 16.09
C ASN A 283 -0.04 15.46 16.92
N ALA A 284 0.48 15.55 18.14
CA ALA A 284 0.66 14.40 19.04
C ALA A 284 -0.62 13.61 19.34
N THR A 285 -1.81 14.23 19.23
CA THR A 285 -3.09 13.52 19.44
C THR A 285 -3.42 12.54 18.31
N ARG A 286 -2.84 12.71 17.12
CA ARG A 286 -3.13 11.91 15.93
C ARG A 286 -2.60 10.47 15.98
N LEU A 287 -1.70 10.17 16.92
CA LEU A 287 -1.31 8.78 17.19
C LEU A 287 -2.43 7.97 17.86
N ALA A 288 -3.45 8.64 18.41
CA ALA A 288 -4.66 8.01 18.95
C ALA A 288 -5.90 8.24 18.06
N ASP A 289 -5.77 8.96 16.94
CA ASP A 289 -6.87 9.21 16.02
C ASP A 289 -7.00 8.05 15.04
N TYR A 290 -8.04 7.25 15.25
CA TYR A 290 -8.45 6.15 14.39
C TYR A 290 -9.98 6.17 14.32
N THR A 291 -10.49 6.71 13.22
CA THR A 291 -11.93 6.98 13.01
C THR A 291 -12.37 6.44 11.65
N GLY A 292 -13.69 6.34 11.43
CA GLY A 292 -14.26 5.79 10.19
C GLY A 292 -14.95 4.45 10.46
N PHE A 293 -15.06 3.62 9.42
CA PHE A 293 -15.78 2.35 9.48
C PHE A 293 -14.84 1.16 9.32
N ASN A 294 -15.05 0.12 10.12
CA ASN A 294 -14.41 -1.18 9.92
C ASN A 294 -15.06 -1.92 8.73
N ASP A 295 -16.38 -1.77 8.58
CA ASP A 295 -17.14 -2.26 7.43
C ASP A 295 -18.14 -1.17 6.99
N ARG A 296 -17.89 -0.58 5.81
CA ARG A 296 -18.72 0.51 5.27
C ARG A 296 -20.12 0.06 4.84
N ASN A 297 -20.31 -1.22 4.53
CA ASN A 297 -21.60 -1.78 4.15
C ASN A 297 -22.48 -2.07 5.38
N LYS A 298 -21.84 -2.33 6.52
CA LYS A 298 -22.51 -2.63 7.79
C LYS A 298 -22.54 -1.46 8.78
N TRP A 299 -21.96 -0.31 8.44
CA TRP A 299 -21.89 0.90 9.28
C TRP A 299 -21.27 0.63 10.67
N ILE A 300 -20.28 -0.26 10.73
CA ILE A 300 -19.59 -0.60 11.98
C ILE A 300 -18.47 0.42 12.18
N SER A 301 -18.53 1.22 13.25
CA SER A 301 -17.46 2.16 13.60
C SER A 301 -16.19 1.40 13.98
N ALA A 302 -15.04 1.91 13.53
CA ALA A 302 -13.75 1.35 13.85
C ALA A 302 -13.32 1.72 15.29
N ASP A 303 -12.60 0.82 15.94
CA ASP A 303 -11.96 1.03 17.24
C ASP A 303 -10.46 0.73 17.14
N ILE A 304 -9.64 1.52 17.82
CA ILE A 304 -8.18 1.37 17.79
C ILE A 304 -7.71 0.02 18.40
N THR A 305 -8.60 -0.67 19.11
CA THR A 305 -8.37 -2.03 19.63
C THR A 305 -8.83 -3.14 18.69
N ASP A 306 -9.32 -2.81 17.50
CA ASP A 306 -9.68 -3.78 16.47
C ASP A 306 -8.46 -4.61 16.03
N GLY A 307 -8.71 -5.90 15.78
CA GLY A 307 -7.76 -6.78 15.12
C GLY A 307 -7.74 -6.52 13.62
N MET A 308 -6.55 -6.60 13.04
CA MET A 308 -6.34 -6.50 11.59
C MET A 308 -6.38 -7.90 10.99
N PRO A 309 -7.26 -8.18 10.01
CA PRO A 309 -7.36 -9.50 9.39
C PRO A 309 -6.07 -9.84 8.63
N VAL A 310 -5.49 -11.01 8.86
CA VAL A 310 -4.21 -11.43 8.23
C VAL A 310 -4.30 -12.77 7.50
N MET A 311 -5.46 -13.41 7.53
CA MET A 311 -5.68 -14.77 7.03
C MET A 311 -4.60 -15.75 7.55
N ARG A 312 -3.69 -16.21 6.69
CA ARG A 312 -2.61 -17.16 7.05
C ARG A 312 -1.21 -16.54 7.04
N LEU A 313 -1.09 -15.23 6.92
CA LEU A 313 0.21 -14.55 6.88
C LEU A 313 0.86 -14.37 8.26
N ALA A 314 0.09 -14.46 9.34
CA ALA A 314 0.61 -14.43 10.70
C ALA A 314 -0.23 -15.33 11.63
N ASP A 315 0.40 -15.83 12.69
CA ASP A 315 -0.25 -16.71 13.68
C ASP A 315 -1.30 -15.98 14.54
N LYS A 316 -1.20 -14.65 14.62
CA LYS A 316 -2.10 -13.79 15.39
C LYS A 316 -2.40 -12.54 14.60
N GLU A 317 -3.65 -12.10 14.70
CA GLU A 317 -4.06 -10.81 14.18
C GLU A 317 -3.34 -9.68 14.93
N PRO A 318 -2.60 -8.81 14.22
CA PRO A 318 -2.06 -7.60 14.80
C PRO A 318 -3.20 -6.66 15.23
N VAL A 319 -2.99 -5.86 16.28
CA VAL A 319 -4.01 -4.93 16.79
C VAL A 319 -3.66 -3.52 16.37
N VAL A 320 -4.63 -2.74 15.88
CA VAL A 320 -4.41 -1.40 15.29
C VAL A 320 -3.55 -0.50 16.19
N LYS A 321 -3.87 -0.40 17.49
CA LYS A 321 -3.17 0.45 18.47
C LYS A 321 -1.65 0.22 18.53
N ASP A 322 -1.18 -0.98 18.17
CA ASP A 322 0.23 -1.34 18.23
C ASP A 322 1.00 -0.88 16.98
N TYR A 323 0.29 -0.46 15.92
CA TYR A 323 0.85 -0.01 14.63
C TYR A 323 0.63 1.48 14.37
N MET A 324 0.05 2.21 15.33
CA MET A 324 -0.21 3.65 15.16
C MET A 324 1.06 4.51 15.21
N ASP A 325 2.14 4.03 15.81
CA ASP A 325 3.40 4.77 15.92
C ASP A 325 4.54 3.93 15.32
N THR A 326 5.21 4.46 14.29
CA THR A 326 6.34 3.77 13.62
C THR A 326 7.56 3.57 14.53
N ARG A 327 7.56 4.18 15.72
CA ARG A 327 8.63 4.11 16.72
C ARG A 327 8.18 3.42 18.03
N ALA A 328 7.10 2.64 18.00
CA ALA A 328 6.64 1.90 19.17
C ALA A 328 6.04 0.55 18.77
N GLY A 329 5.81 -0.30 19.78
CA GLY A 329 5.22 -1.62 19.56
C GLY A 329 6.11 -2.50 18.68
N PRO A 330 5.55 -3.21 17.68
CA PRO A 330 6.32 -4.05 16.76
C PRO A 330 7.20 -3.26 15.79
N LEU A 331 7.07 -1.93 15.74
CA LEU A 331 7.73 -1.09 14.74
C LEU A 331 8.89 -0.31 15.34
N CYS A 332 9.96 -0.14 14.55
CA CYS A 332 11.14 0.61 14.96
C CYS A 332 11.82 1.26 13.75
N TYR A 333 11.12 2.18 13.08
CA TYR A 333 11.65 2.91 11.92
C TYR A 333 11.19 4.37 11.82
N THR A 334 11.88 5.11 10.95
CA THR A 334 11.56 6.47 10.52
C THR A 334 11.74 6.60 9.01
N TYR A 335 11.33 7.72 8.44
CA TYR A 335 11.59 8.07 7.04
C TYR A 335 12.66 9.17 6.97
N SER A 336 13.52 9.09 5.96
CA SER A 336 14.61 10.06 5.73
C SER A 336 14.10 11.48 5.44
N SER A 337 12.91 11.59 4.84
CA SER A 337 12.17 12.84 4.69
C SER A 337 10.81 12.71 5.36
N MET A 338 10.42 13.67 6.21
CA MET A 338 9.07 13.75 6.76
C MET A 338 8.28 14.83 6.07
#